data_AF-A0A067GQM2-F1
#
_entry.id   AF-A0A067GQM2-F1
#
_cell.length_a   1.000
_cell.length_b   1.000
_cell.length_c   1.000
_cell.angle_alpha   90.00
_cell.angle_beta   90.00
_cell.angle_gamma   90.00
#
_symmetry.space_group_name_H-M   'P 1'
#
loop_
_entity.id
_entity.type
_entity.pdbx_description
1 polymer ?
#
loop_
_entity_poly.entity_id
_entity_poly.type
_entity_poly.pdbx_seq_one_letter_code
_entity_poly.pdbx_strand_id
1 'polypeptide(L)'
;MAAAAHLTLLLVILFWSFTLTSQNQQHSQQHLIAELQDAKLKIAGLETMLEESIRKVNGKSNYIEERDKLVDDMTNKIHHLQSLLSKIKDDSSRAEERLNALEEEIRLLWAASRKNNFDIHNLESKALDAEDRLEEVSLQVEKMSEIVTEQWIQIQHLEQALHMAELRAANVQRQLMYARCTFLKFVKDFSEKHLPKLTGMLVPYLPGKGSILISFMSQVQHQFKRFFLAFKKFHHELQGFIKQEMVKNKLTAALANEELVFFVASALITFPILAAWVLLSSQFSKL
;
A
#
# COMPACT_ATOMS: atom_id res chain seq x y z
N MET A 1 117.04 70.50 -123.23
CA MET A 1 115.82 69.95 -123.86
C MET A 1 115.46 68.61 -123.21
N ALA A 2 114.71 68.62 -122.12
CA ALA A 2 114.11 67.42 -121.51
C ALA A 2 112.68 67.69 -120.98
N ALA A 3 112.30 68.96 -120.76
CA ALA A 3 111.02 69.32 -120.14
C ALA A 3 109.75 69.04 -120.99
N ALA A 4 109.84 69.02 -122.32
CA ALA A 4 108.65 68.90 -123.19
C ALA A 4 108.11 67.47 -123.35
N ALA A 5 108.97 66.45 -123.27
CA ALA A 5 108.56 65.03 -123.35
C ALA A 5 107.92 64.54 -122.03
N HIS A 6 108.27 65.16 -120.91
CA HIS A 6 107.69 64.83 -119.61
C HIS A 6 106.25 65.33 -119.48
N LEU A 7 105.89 66.47 -120.10
CA LEU A 7 104.55 67.05 -119.98
C LEU A 7 103.48 66.27 -120.75
N THR A 8 103.80 65.80 -121.96
CA THR A 8 102.88 65.00 -122.79
C THR A 8 102.67 63.59 -122.23
N LEU A 9 103.73 62.99 -121.68
CA LEU A 9 103.63 61.71 -120.97
C LEU A 9 102.77 61.85 -119.70
N LEU A 10 102.90 62.94 -118.95
CA LEU A 10 102.11 63.19 -117.76
C LEU A 10 100.60 63.33 -118.07
N LEU A 11 100.24 64.01 -119.17
CA LEU A 11 98.84 64.19 -119.58
C LEU A 11 98.18 62.88 -120.03
N VAL A 12 98.90 62.01 -120.74
CA VAL A 12 98.38 60.70 -121.14
C VAL A 12 98.23 59.78 -119.93
N ILE A 13 99.19 59.80 -119.00
CA ILE A 13 99.10 59.06 -117.74
C ILE A 13 97.91 59.56 -116.93
N LEU A 14 97.70 60.87 -116.82
CA LEU A 14 96.55 61.44 -116.09
C LEU A 14 95.22 61.08 -116.75
N PHE A 15 95.12 61.05 -118.08
CA PHE A 15 93.89 60.68 -118.78
C PHE A 15 93.56 59.18 -118.64
N TRP A 16 94.57 58.30 -118.77
CA TRP A 16 94.41 56.86 -118.52
C TRP A 16 94.13 56.54 -117.06
N SER A 17 94.74 57.29 -116.14
CA SER A 17 94.44 57.17 -114.71
C SER A 17 92.99 57.58 -114.42
N PHE A 18 92.47 58.62 -115.10
CA PHE A 18 91.10 59.09 -114.93
C PHE A 18 90.06 58.14 -115.56
N THR A 19 90.33 57.57 -116.73
CA THR A 19 89.42 56.59 -117.36
C THR A 19 89.41 55.25 -116.63
N LEU A 20 90.57 54.75 -116.16
CA LEU A 20 90.68 53.52 -115.38
C LEU A 20 90.04 53.65 -113.99
N THR A 21 90.21 54.80 -113.34
CA THR A 21 89.54 55.08 -112.06
C THR A 21 88.02 55.24 -112.24
N SER A 22 87.55 55.90 -113.30
CA SER A 22 86.10 56.03 -113.58
C SER A 22 85.43 54.68 -113.91
N GLN A 23 86.06 53.80 -114.67
CA GLN A 23 85.50 52.50 -115.03
C GLN A 23 85.50 51.54 -113.82
N ASN A 24 86.55 51.56 -113.00
CA ASN A 24 86.64 50.78 -111.77
C ASN A 24 85.65 51.29 -110.69
N GLN A 25 85.42 52.61 -110.64
CA GLN A 25 84.44 53.22 -109.75
C GLN A 25 83.00 52.87 -110.14
N GLN A 26 82.67 52.79 -111.44
CA GLN A 26 81.34 52.39 -111.91
C GLN A 26 81.05 50.89 -111.68
N HIS A 27 82.04 50.01 -111.86
CA HIS A 27 81.93 48.57 -111.57
C HIS A 27 81.79 48.29 -110.06
N SER A 28 82.59 48.98 -109.23
CA SER A 28 82.47 48.92 -107.76
C SER A 28 81.10 49.42 -107.28
N GLN A 29 80.59 50.50 -107.89
CA GLN A 29 79.27 51.04 -107.59
C GLN A 29 78.13 50.07 -107.97
N GLN A 30 78.22 49.37 -109.10
CA GLN A 30 77.24 48.34 -109.49
C GLN A 30 77.27 47.10 -108.58
N HIS A 31 78.45 46.67 -108.13
CA HIS A 31 78.61 45.59 -107.16
C HIS A 31 77.98 45.93 -105.81
N LEU A 32 78.25 47.14 -105.29
CA LEU A 32 77.65 47.65 -104.05
C LEU A 32 76.12 47.75 -104.13
N ILE A 33 75.58 48.12 -105.30
CA ILE A 33 74.13 48.14 -105.54
C ILE A 33 73.54 46.73 -105.49
N ALA A 34 74.21 45.73 -106.09
CA ALA A 34 73.76 44.34 -106.05
C ALA A 34 73.79 43.75 -104.63
N GLU A 35 74.84 44.00 -103.85
CA GLU A 35 74.92 43.61 -102.43
C GLU A 35 73.85 44.30 -101.57
N LEU A 36 73.58 45.59 -101.82
CA LEU A 36 72.51 46.31 -101.15
C LEU A 36 71.13 45.73 -101.49
N GLN A 37 70.91 45.34 -102.74
CA GLN A 37 69.67 44.67 -103.16
C GLN A 37 69.52 43.29 -102.52
N ASP A 38 70.58 42.48 -102.45
CA ASP A 38 70.59 41.19 -101.76
C ASP A 38 70.34 41.34 -100.26
N ALA A 39 71.00 42.30 -99.60
CA ALA A 39 70.77 42.62 -98.20
C ALA A 39 69.32 43.06 -97.94
N LYS A 40 68.74 43.85 -98.84
CA LYS A 40 67.32 44.27 -98.75
C LYS A 40 66.37 43.08 -98.88
N LEU A 41 66.62 42.15 -99.79
CA LEU A 41 65.82 40.93 -99.92
C LEU A 41 65.95 40.03 -98.68
N LYS A 42 67.16 39.90 -98.11
CA LYS A 42 67.37 39.17 -96.85
C LYS A 42 66.65 39.83 -95.68
N ILE A 43 66.68 41.15 -95.56
CA ILE A 43 65.92 41.90 -94.55
C ILE A 43 64.43 41.63 -94.70
N ALA A 44 63.88 41.74 -95.92
CA ALA A 44 62.47 41.45 -96.17
C ALA A 44 62.11 39.98 -95.83
N GLY A 45 63.01 39.04 -96.11
CA GLY A 45 62.84 37.64 -95.70
C GLY A 45 62.84 37.44 -94.19
N LEU A 46 63.73 38.12 -93.46
CA LEU A 46 63.77 38.09 -92.00
C LEU A 46 62.54 38.75 -91.37
N GLU A 47 62.06 39.86 -91.95
CA GLU A 47 60.83 40.54 -91.53
C GLU A 47 59.61 39.63 -91.67
N THR A 48 59.49 38.90 -92.80
CA THR A 48 58.37 37.96 -92.98
C THR A 48 58.43 36.78 -92.01
N MET A 49 59.62 36.20 -91.76
CA MET A 49 59.77 35.16 -90.73
C MET A 49 59.50 35.69 -89.31
N LEU A 50 59.91 36.92 -89.01
CA LEU A 50 59.62 37.56 -87.72
C LEU A 50 58.11 37.75 -87.53
N GLU A 51 57.42 38.25 -88.55
CA GLU A 51 55.96 38.45 -88.51
C GLU A 51 55.21 37.12 -88.33
N GLU A 52 55.63 36.05 -89.02
CA GLU A 52 55.07 34.71 -88.83
C GLU A 52 55.33 34.18 -87.42
N SER A 53 56.55 34.37 -86.89
CA SER A 53 56.92 33.99 -85.53
C SER A 53 56.06 34.73 -84.49
N ILE A 54 55.87 36.04 -84.66
CA ILE A 54 55.02 36.87 -83.81
C ILE A 54 53.57 36.36 -83.83
N ARG A 55 53.00 36.10 -85.02
CA ARG A 55 51.65 35.53 -85.13
C ARG A 55 51.53 34.19 -84.41
N LYS A 56 52.50 33.29 -84.57
CA LYS A 56 52.52 31.98 -83.91
C LYS A 56 52.63 32.11 -82.39
N VAL A 57 53.46 33.04 -81.89
CA VAL A 57 53.60 33.31 -80.46
C VAL A 57 52.30 33.89 -79.89
N ASN A 58 51.66 34.84 -80.57
CA ASN A 58 50.38 35.40 -80.13
C ASN A 58 49.27 34.34 -80.10
N GLY A 59 49.19 33.46 -81.10
CA GLY A 59 48.24 32.35 -81.09
C GLY A 59 48.44 31.40 -79.90
N LYS A 60 49.70 31.09 -79.58
CA LYS A 60 50.04 30.30 -78.37
C LYS A 60 49.72 31.04 -77.08
N SER A 61 49.94 32.36 -77.02
CA SER A 61 49.62 33.18 -75.85
C SER A 61 48.11 33.15 -75.55
N ASN A 62 47.27 33.32 -76.57
CA ASN A 62 45.81 33.25 -76.41
C ASN A 62 45.35 31.87 -75.94
N TYR A 63 45.92 30.80 -76.51
CA TYR A 63 45.63 29.44 -76.06
C TYR A 63 46.00 29.22 -74.59
N ILE A 64 47.16 29.74 -74.15
CA ILE A 64 47.57 29.66 -72.74
C ILE A 64 46.58 30.43 -71.86
N GLU A 65 46.15 31.63 -72.26
CA GLU A 65 45.18 32.43 -71.51
C GLU A 65 43.83 31.69 -71.33
N GLU A 66 43.33 31.02 -72.37
CA GLU A 66 42.11 30.20 -72.28
C GLU A 66 42.29 29.00 -71.34
N ARG A 67 43.46 28.36 -71.37
CA ARG A 67 43.80 27.26 -70.46
C ARG A 67 43.91 27.72 -69.02
N ASP A 68 44.47 28.89 -68.77
CA ASP A 68 44.57 29.49 -67.44
C ASP A 68 43.18 29.81 -66.86
N LYS A 69 42.28 30.37 -67.67
CA LYS A 69 40.87 30.59 -67.27
C LYS A 69 40.17 29.28 -66.88
N LEU A 70 40.40 28.20 -67.63
CA LEU A 70 39.84 26.89 -67.29
C LEU A 70 40.44 26.31 -66.00
N VAL A 71 41.75 26.49 -65.80
CA VAL A 71 42.43 26.07 -64.56
C VAL A 71 41.87 26.85 -63.37
N ASP A 72 41.60 28.14 -63.51
CA ASP A 72 40.98 28.96 -62.46
C ASP A 72 39.56 28.48 -62.11
N ASP A 73 38.72 28.22 -63.12
CA ASP A 73 37.37 27.64 -62.91
C ASP A 73 37.42 26.28 -62.19
N MET A 74 38.32 25.39 -62.63
CA MET A 74 38.53 24.09 -61.97
C MET A 74 39.04 24.26 -60.54
N THR A 75 39.94 25.21 -60.30
CA THR A 75 40.45 25.53 -58.97
C THR A 75 39.33 26.00 -58.05
N ASN A 76 38.44 26.88 -58.52
CA ASN A 76 37.29 27.33 -57.75
C ASN A 76 36.32 26.18 -57.42
N LYS A 77 36.07 25.27 -58.37
CA LYS A 77 35.25 24.06 -58.13
C LYS A 77 35.88 23.13 -57.11
N ILE A 78 37.19 22.92 -57.15
CA ILE A 78 37.92 22.11 -56.16
C ILE A 78 37.75 22.71 -54.76
N HIS A 79 37.93 24.03 -54.61
CA HIS A 79 37.73 24.70 -53.33
C HIS A 79 36.29 24.55 -52.80
N HIS A 80 35.29 24.68 -53.67
CA HIS A 80 33.88 24.47 -53.29
C HIS A 80 33.63 23.05 -52.81
N LEU A 81 34.12 22.04 -53.54
CA LEU A 81 34.00 20.63 -53.16
C LEU A 81 34.72 20.32 -51.84
N GLN A 82 35.91 20.91 -51.61
CA GLN A 82 36.63 20.78 -50.35
C GLN A 82 35.83 21.38 -49.17
N SER A 83 35.19 22.53 -49.38
CA SER A 83 34.32 23.15 -48.38
C SER A 83 33.11 22.28 -48.06
N LEU A 84 32.43 21.74 -49.09
CA LEU A 84 31.32 20.81 -48.90
C LEU A 84 31.75 19.53 -48.19
N LEU A 85 32.92 18.99 -48.52
CA LEU A 85 33.46 17.80 -47.85
C LEU A 85 33.74 18.07 -46.38
N SER A 86 34.31 19.23 -46.03
CA SER A 86 34.51 19.63 -44.64
C SER A 86 33.17 19.69 -43.90
N LYS A 87 32.15 20.33 -44.49
CA LYS A 87 30.84 20.44 -43.88
C LYS A 87 30.19 19.07 -43.65
N ILE A 88 30.23 18.18 -44.64
CA ILE A 88 29.67 16.82 -44.52
C ILE A 88 30.41 16.04 -43.42
N LYS A 89 31.74 16.20 -43.34
CA LYS A 89 32.55 15.56 -42.30
C LYS A 89 32.14 16.04 -40.90
N ASP A 90 31.94 17.35 -40.72
CA ASP A 90 31.50 17.93 -39.45
C ASP A 90 30.06 17.51 -39.09
N ASP A 91 29.16 17.46 -40.06
CA ASP A 91 27.80 16.98 -39.85
C ASP A 91 27.79 15.48 -39.49
N SER A 92 28.68 14.69 -40.11
CA SER A 92 28.84 13.26 -39.83
C SER A 92 29.38 13.01 -38.42
N SER A 93 30.39 13.76 -37.95
CA SER A 93 30.91 13.60 -36.59
C SER A 93 29.86 13.96 -35.54
N ARG A 94 29.10 15.03 -35.78
CA ARG A 94 27.98 15.42 -34.90
C ARG A 94 26.86 14.37 -34.88
N ALA A 95 26.58 13.73 -36.01
CA ALA A 95 25.60 12.64 -36.07
C ALA A 95 26.07 11.43 -35.26
N GLU A 96 27.35 11.09 -35.35
CA GLU A 96 27.98 10.00 -34.60
C GLU A 96 27.93 10.23 -33.09
N GLU A 97 28.25 11.44 -32.62
CA GLU A 97 28.13 11.80 -31.19
C GLU A 97 26.69 11.62 -30.68
N ARG A 98 25.70 12.00 -31.47
CA ARG A 98 24.28 11.82 -31.13
C ARG A 98 23.87 10.36 -31.11
N LEU A 99 24.37 9.55 -32.05
CA LEU A 99 24.10 8.13 -32.11
C LEU A 99 24.65 7.44 -30.85
N ASN A 100 25.89 7.74 -30.47
CA ASN A 100 26.51 7.22 -29.25
C ASN A 100 25.73 7.63 -27.98
N ALA A 101 25.28 8.88 -27.90
CA ALA A 101 24.46 9.34 -26.77
C ALA A 101 23.13 8.57 -26.68
N LEU A 102 22.48 8.34 -27.81
CA LEU A 102 21.22 7.59 -27.87
C LEU A 102 21.43 6.10 -27.54
N GLU A 103 22.54 5.51 -27.98
CA GLU A 103 22.89 4.13 -27.65
C GLU A 103 23.08 3.94 -26.13
N GLU A 104 23.75 4.88 -25.46
CA GLU A 104 23.88 4.87 -24.00
C GLU A 104 22.53 5.05 -23.30
N GLU A 105 21.65 5.92 -23.80
CA GLU A 105 20.29 6.06 -23.26
C GLU A 105 19.49 4.76 -23.39
N ILE A 106 19.54 4.11 -24.56
CA ILE A 106 18.92 2.81 -24.80
C ILE A 106 19.48 1.77 -23.82
N ARG A 107 20.80 1.75 -23.58
CA ARG A 107 21.44 0.82 -22.64
C ARG A 107 20.95 1.03 -21.20
N LEU A 108 20.82 2.28 -20.76
CA LEU A 108 20.30 2.64 -19.44
C LEU A 108 18.82 2.24 -19.30
N LEU A 109 18.00 2.51 -20.33
CA LEU A 109 16.59 2.11 -20.36
C LEU A 109 16.42 0.59 -20.28
N TRP A 110 17.26 -0.17 -20.99
CA TRP A 110 17.27 -1.63 -20.90
C TRP A 110 17.63 -2.14 -19.51
N ALA A 111 18.61 -1.50 -18.84
CA ALA A 111 18.97 -1.86 -17.46
C ALA A 111 17.82 -1.56 -16.48
N ALA A 112 17.19 -0.38 -16.61
CA ALA A 112 16.04 0.00 -15.79
C ALA A 112 14.84 -0.94 -16.02
N SER A 113 14.54 -1.27 -17.28
CA SER A 113 13.47 -2.20 -17.65
C SER A 113 13.66 -3.58 -16.99
N ARG A 114 14.87 -4.14 -17.04
CA ARG A 114 15.18 -5.43 -16.38
C ARG A 114 14.98 -5.36 -14.86
N LYS A 115 15.40 -4.26 -14.23
CA LYS A 115 15.22 -4.05 -12.79
C LYS A 115 13.73 -3.96 -12.44
N ASN A 116 12.97 -3.15 -13.18
CA ASN A 116 11.54 -3.01 -12.98
C ASN A 116 10.80 -4.35 -13.14
N ASN A 117 11.19 -5.17 -14.12
CA ASN A 117 10.60 -6.50 -14.30
C ASN A 117 10.85 -7.41 -13.09
N PHE A 118 12.05 -7.37 -12.50
CA PHE A 118 12.34 -8.10 -11.28
C PHE A 118 11.52 -7.60 -10.09
N ASP A 119 11.43 -6.27 -9.93
CA ASP A 119 10.66 -5.65 -8.85
C ASP A 119 9.16 -5.96 -8.98
N ILE A 120 8.62 -6.02 -10.20
CA ILE A 120 7.23 -6.44 -10.47
C ILE A 120 6.99 -7.86 -9.95
N HIS A 121 7.82 -8.83 -10.32
CA HIS A 121 7.63 -10.21 -9.84
C HIS A 121 7.76 -10.34 -8.32
N ASN A 122 8.64 -9.56 -7.69
CA ASN A 122 8.77 -9.54 -6.23
C ASN A 122 7.49 -8.98 -5.57
N LEU A 123 6.97 -7.88 -6.10
CA LEU A 123 5.74 -7.27 -5.62
C LEU A 123 4.52 -8.18 -5.84
N GLU A 124 4.44 -8.86 -6.98
CA GLU A 124 3.40 -9.84 -7.29
C GLU A 124 3.41 -10.99 -6.28
N SER A 125 4.57 -11.58 -6.00
CA SER A 125 4.69 -12.64 -5.00
C SER A 125 4.29 -12.17 -3.60
N LYS A 126 4.61 -10.93 -3.21
CA LYS A 126 4.19 -10.36 -1.92
C LYS A 126 2.70 -10.07 -1.87
N ALA A 127 2.12 -9.64 -2.98
CA ALA A 127 0.68 -9.40 -3.07
C ALA A 127 -0.10 -10.71 -2.91
N LEU A 128 0.35 -11.79 -3.56
CA LEU A 128 -0.23 -13.12 -3.41
C LEU A 128 -0.14 -13.63 -1.96
N ASP A 129 1.03 -13.55 -1.31
CA ASP A 129 1.15 -13.93 0.12
C ASP A 129 0.23 -13.11 1.03
N ALA A 130 0.10 -11.80 0.77
CA ALA A 130 -0.80 -10.94 1.52
C ALA A 130 -2.29 -11.29 1.28
N GLU A 131 -2.65 -11.70 0.07
CA GLU A 131 -3.99 -12.16 -0.30
C GLU A 131 -4.33 -13.48 0.40
N ASP A 132 -3.44 -14.48 0.37
CA ASP A 132 -3.61 -15.77 1.06
C ASP A 132 -3.84 -15.55 2.57
N ARG A 133 -3.03 -14.68 3.18
CA ARG A 133 -3.17 -14.33 4.61
C ARG A 133 -4.46 -13.59 4.92
N LEU A 134 -4.92 -12.75 4.01
CA LEU A 134 -6.20 -12.05 4.15
C LEU A 134 -7.37 -13.02 4.06
N GLU A 135 -7.32 -14.00 3.16
CA GLU A 135 -8.32 -15.06 3.05
C GLU A 135 -8.39 -15.88 4.35
N GLU A 136 -7.24 -16.27 4.92
CA GLU A 136 -7.20 -16.97 6.21
C GLU A 136 -7.87 -16.15 7.33
N VAL A 137 -7.51 -14.87 7.46
CA VAL A 137 -8.11 -13.98 8.47
C VAL A 137 -9.61 -13.80 8.22
N SER A 138 -10.04 -13.70 6.96
CA SER A 138 -11.45 -13.58 6.60
C SER A 138 -12.24 -14.80 7.06
N LEU A 139 -11.74 -16.01 6.83
CA LEU A 139 -12.37 -17.25 7.29
C LEU A 139 -12.45 -17.32 8.83
N GLN A 140 -11.41 -16.86 9.53
CA GLN A 140 -11.44 -16.79 10.99
C GLN A 140 -12.50 -15.81 11.50
N VAL A 141 -12.63 -14.65 10.84
CA VAL A 141 -13.65 -13.65 11.17
C VAL A 141 -15.06 -14.18 10.92
N GLU A 142 -15.28 -14.87 9.80
CA GLU A 142 -16.58 -15.50 9.48
C GLU A 142 -16.96 -16.52 10.56
N LYS A 143 -16.04 -17.43 10.91
CA LYS A 143 -16.26 -18.39 12.00
C LYS A 143 -16.56 -17.73 13.34
N MET A 144 -15.83 -16.66 13.69
CA MET A 144 -16.09 -15.92 14.92
C MET A 144 -17.46 -15.23 14.89
N SER A 145 -17.87 -14.70 13.73
CA SER A 145 -19.19 -14.10 13.55
C SER A 145 -20.30 -15.13 13.81
N GLU A 146 -20.19 -16.35 13.28
CA GLU A 146 -21.15 -17.45 13.55
C GLU A 146 -21.22 -17.81 15.04
N ILE A 147 -20.08 -17.85 15.73
CA ILE A 147 -20.04 -18.13 17.18
C ILE A 147 -20.73 -17.01 17.96
N VAL A 148 -20.43 -15.74 17.63
CA VAL A 148 -21.00 -14.58 18.32
C VAL A 148 -22.51 -14.50 18.11
N THR A 149 -23.02 -14.80 16.91
CA THR A 149 -24.47 -14.81 16.65
C THR A 149 -25.18 -15.91 17.43
N GLU A 150 -24.61 -17.11 17.50
CA GLU A 150 -25.16 -18.21 18.29
C GLU A 150 -25.13 -17.90 19.81
N GLN A 151 -24.01 -17.37 20.32
CA GLN A 151 -23.91 -16.94 21.72
C GLN A 151 -24.93 -15.84 22.05
N TRP A 152 -25.18 -14.91 21.12
CA TRP A 152 -26.19 -13.88 21.29
C TRP A 152 -27.60 -14.48 21.44
N ILE A 153 -27.97 -15.47 20.62
CA ILE A 153 -29.25 -16.18 20.72
C ILE A 153 -29.37 -16.87 22.09
N GLN A 154 -28.31 -17.53 22.56
CA GLN A 154 -28.30 -18.18 23.87
C GLN A 154 -28.47 -17.21 25.03
N ILE A 155 -27.81 -16.04 24.99
CA ILE A 155 -27.98 -14.98 25.98
C ILE A 155 -29.45 -14.53 26.03
N GLN A 156 -30.07 -14.30 24.86
CA GLN A 156 -31.48 -13.92 24.80
C GLN A 156 -32.41 -14.97 25.43
N HIS A 157 -32.15 -16.27 25.20
CA HIS A 157 -32.92 -17.33 25.85
C HIS A 157 -32.71 -17.39 27.37
N LEU A 158 -31.48 -17.18 27.84
CA LEU A 158 -31.17 -17.13 29.27
C LEU A 158 -31.84 -15.94 29.96
N GLU A 159 -31.83 -14.77 29.33
CA GLU A 159 -32.52 -13.57 29.83
C GLU A 159 -34.03 -13.81 29.98
N GLN A 160 -34.67 -14.43 28.98
CA GLN A 160 -36.09 -14.80 29.06
C GLN A 160 -36.37 -15.84 30.16
N ALA A 161 -35.53 -16.86 30.28
CA ALA A 161 -35.66 -17.89 31.30
C ALA A 161 -35.49 -17.32 32.72
N LEU A 162 -34.54 -16.40 32.90
CA LEU A 162 -34.33 -15.66 34.14
C LEU A 162 -35.58 -14.85 34.50
N HIS A 163 -36.11 -14.06 33.57
CA HIS A 163 -37.33 -13.27 33.79
C HIS A 163 -38.51 -14.15 34.21
N MET A 164 -38.70 -15.30 33.56
CA MET A 164 -39.75 -16.27 33.91
C MET A 164 -39.50 -16.92 35.28
N ALA A 165 -38.24 -17.19 35.65
CA ALA A 165 -37.89 -17.74 36.96
C ALA A 165 -38.17 -16.73 38.08
N GLU A 166 -37.83 -15.45 37.88
CA GLU A 166 -38.13 -14.37 38.82
C GLU A 166 -39.64 -14.21 39.04
N LEU A 167 -40.43 -14.22 37.95
CA LEU A 167 -41.89 -14.16 38.03
C LEU A 167 -42.48 -15.33 38.82
N ARG A 168 -41.99 -16.56 38.59
CA ARG A 168 -42.42 -17.75 39.33
C ARG A 168 -42.03 -17.66 40.81
N ALA A 169 -40.81 -17.24 41.11
CA ALA A 169 -40.33 -17.08 42.48
C ALA A 169 -41.19 -16.07 43.26
N ALA A 170 -41.49 -14.91 42.66
CA ALA A 170 -42.37 -13.91 43.25
C ALA A 170 -43.80 -14.44 43.50
N ASN A 171 -44.33 -15.25 42.58
CA ASN A 171 -45.63 -15.89 42.75
C ASN A 171 -45.65 -16.93 43.88
N VAL A 172 -44.61 -17.77 44.00
CA VAL A 172 -44.46 -18.73 45.11
C VAL A 172 -44.34 -18.00 46.44
N GLN A 173 -43.54 -16.93 46.50
CA GLN A 173 -43.42 -16.09 47.68
C GLN A 173 -44.78 -15.51 48.09
N ARG A 174 -45.56 -14.99 47.12
CA ARG A 174 -46.92 -14.49 47.37
C ARG A 174 -47.86 -15.59 47.89
N GLN A 175 -47.80 -16.81 47.34
CA GLN A 175 -48.60 -17.94 47.82
C GLN A 175 -48.21 -18.37 49.24
N LEU A 176 -46.91 -18.43 49.55
CA LEU A 176 -46.41 -18.74 50.90
C LEU A 176 -46.87 -17.71 51.94
N MET A 177 -46.86 -16.42 51.61
CA MET A 177 -47.42 -15.37 52.47
C MET A 177 -48.91 -15.62 52.75
N TYR A 178 -49.70 -15.99 51.74
CA TYR A 178 -51.13 -16.28 51.90
C TYR A 178 -51.39 -17.54 52.76
N ALA A 179 -50.58 -18.59 52.59
CA ALA A 179 -50.68 -19.83 53.38
C ALA A 179 -50.36 -19.61 54.88
N ARG A 180 -49.35 -18.80 55.21
CA ARG A 180 -49.02 -18.42 56.59
C ARG A 180 -50.18 -17.71 57.29
N CYS A 181 -50.88 -16.82 56.60
CA CYS A 181 -52.07 -16.15 57.13
C CYS A 181 -53.22 -17.14 57.39
N THR A 182 -53.36 -18.17 56.55
CA THR A 182 -54.41 -19.19 56.70
C THR A 182 -54.15 -20.11 57.89
N PHE A 183 -52.91 -20.56 58.07
CA PHE A 183 -52.52 -21.39 59.22
C PHE A 183 -52.68 -20.64 60.56
N LEU A 184 -52.26 -19.38 60.62
CA LEU A 184 -52.45 -18.55 61.82
C LEU A 184 -53.93 -18.34 62.15
N LYS A 185 -54.78 -18.12 61.14
CA LYS A 185 -56.25 -18.08 61.32
C LYS A 185 -56.79 -19.42 61.85
N PHE A 186 -56.35 -20.54 61.29
CA PHE A 186 -56.77 -21.87 61.73
C PHE A 186 -56.41 -22.16 63.19
N VAL A 187 -55.18 -21.88 63.61
CA VAL A 187 -54.74 -22.08 65.01
C VAL A 187 -55.55 -21.22 65.98
N LYS A 188 -55.83 -19.96 65.59
CA LYS A 188 -56.68 -19.06 66.37
C LYS A 188 -58.11 -19.62 66.50
N ASP A 189 -58.73 -20.01 65.40
CA ASP A 189 -60.09 -20.56 65.39
C ASP A 189 -60.19 -21.88 66.18
N PHE A 190 -59.19 -22.75 66.09
CA PHE A 190 -59.16 -24.01 66.86
C PHE A 190 -59.13 -23.75 68.37
N SER A 191 -58.26 -22.83 68.82
CA SER A 191 -58.14 -22.48 70.23
C SER A 191 -59.36 -21.75 70.77
N GLU A 192 -59.95 -20.84 69.99
CA GLU A 192 -61.04 -19.97 70.45
C GLU A 192 -62.41 -20.64 70.33
N LYS A 193 -62.63 -21.53 69.36
CA LYS A 193 -63.96 -22.08 69.06
C LYS A 193 -64.06 -23.58 69.26
N HIS A 194 -63.09 -24.34 68.76
CA HIS A 194 -63.20 -25.80 68.75
C HIS A 194 -62.85 -26.43 70.09
N LEU A 195 -61.80 -25.96 70.77
CA LEU A 195 -61.41 -26.47 72.08
C LEU A 195 -62.52 -26.28 73.15
N PRO A 196 -63.17 -25.11 73.27
CA PRO A 196 -64.29 -24.93 74.20
C PRO A 196 -65.51 -25.80 73.83
N LYS A 197 -65.79 -25.95 72.53
CA LYS A 197 -66.92 -26.77 72.05
C LYS A 197 -66.72 -28.26 72.32
N LEU A 198 -65.50 -28.78 72.13
CA LEU A 198 -65.13 -30.15 72.47
C LEU A 198 -65.24 -30.41 73.97
N THR A 199 -64.89 -29.40 74.78
CA THR A 199 -65.09 -29.41 76.24
C THR A 199 -66.58 -29.48 76.59
N GLY A 200 -67.43 -28.65 75.98
CA GLY A 200 -68.88 -28.67 76.20
C GLY A 200 -69.56 -29.98 75.77
N MET A 201 -69.00 -30.68 74.79
CA MET A 201 -69.53 -31.96 74.30
C MET A 201 -69.20 -33.15 75.21
N LEU A 202 -68.08 -33.12 75.95
CA LEU A 202 -67.65 -34.22 76.82
C LEU A 202 -68.27 -34.16 78.22
N VAL A 203 -68.75 -32.99 78.65
CA VAL A 203 -69.39 -32.77 79.96
C VAL A 203 -70.65 -33.62 80.21
N PRO A 204 -71.55 -33.87 79.23
CA PRO A 204 -72.78 -34.65 79.46
C PRO A 204 -72.59 -36.18 79.53
N TYR A 205 -71.49 -36.73 79.00
CA TYR A 205 -71.27 -38.18 78.91
C TYR A 205 -70.77 -38.83 80.22
N LEU A 206 -70.58 -38.05 81.29
CA LEU A 206 -70.05 -38.51 82.59
C LEU A 206 -70.92 -38.00 83.75
N PRO A 207 -72.04 -38.69 84.07
CA PRO A 207 -72.97 -38.26 85.12
C PRO A 207 -72.32 -38.38 86.50
N GLY A 208 -72.38 -37.30 87.30
CA GLY A 208 -71.93 -37.27 88.71
C GLY A 208 -70.49 -36.80 88.97
N LYS A 209 -69.67 -36.58 87.94
CA LYS A 209 -68.30 -36.03 88.06
C LYS A 209 -68.06 -34.72 87.28
N GLY A 210 -69.14 -34.04 86.89
CA GLY A 210 -69.09 -32.83 86.06
C GLY A 210 -68.21 -31.70 86.63
N SER A 211 -68.29 -31.41 87.93
CA SER A 211 -67.46 -30.36 88.56
C SER A 211 -65.98 -30.73 88.63
N ILE A 212 -65.66 -32.00 88.84
CA ILE A 212 -64.29 -32.54 88.87
C ILE A 212 -63.68 -32.49 87.47
N LEU A 213 -64.46 -32.85 86.44
CA LEU A 213 -64.04 -32.74 85.04
C LEU A 213 -63.84 -31.29 84.61
N ILE A 214 -64.75 -30.37 84.96
CA ILE A 214 -64.60 -28.95 84.62
C ILE A 214 -63.37 -28.36 85.33
N SER A 215 -63.14 -28.69 86.59
CA SER A 215 -61.94 -28.32 87.35
C SER A 215 -60.66 -28.89 86.71
N PHE A 216 -60.67 -30.20 86.42
CA PHE A 216 -59.54 -30.88 85.80
C PHE A 216 -59.23 -30.33 84.40
N MET A 217 -60.25 -30.11 83.58
CA MET A 217 -60.10 -29.57 82.23
C MET A 217 -59.71 -28.09 82.24
N SER A 218 -60.22 -27.28 83.18
CA SER A 218 -59.77 -25.91 83.41
C SER A 218 -58.29 -25.88 83.83
N GLN A 219 -57.89 -26.81 84.69
CA GLN A 219 -56.50 -26.97 85.11
C GLN A 219 -55.62 -27.46 83.95
N VAL A 220 -56.09 -28.40 83.13
CA VAL A 220 -55.39 -28.85 81.91
C VAL A 220 -55.27 -27.70 80.92
N GLN A 221 -56.32 -26.90 80.69
CA GLN A 221 -56.28 -25.73 79.82
C GLN A 221 -55.31 -24.67 80.34
N HIS A 222 -55.31 -24.40 81.65
CA HIS A 222 -54.39 -23.45 82.26
C HIS A 222 -52.93 -23.94 82.17
N GLN A 223 -52.69 -25.22 82.47
CA GLN A 223 -51.37 -25.83 82.33
C GLN A 223 -50.92 -25.84 80.86
N PHE A 224 -51.83 -26.11 79.92
CA PHE A 224 -51.57 -26.06 78.49
C PHE A 224 -51.22 -24.64 78.04
N LYS A 225 -51.94 -23.61 78.53
CA LYS A 225 -51.62 -22.21 78.26
C LYS A 225 -50.25 -21.82 78.83
N ARG A 226 -49.93 -22.27 80.04
CA ARG A 226 -48.63 -22.05 80.69
C ARG A 226 -47.50 -22.74 79.93
N PHE A 227 -47.73 -23.98 79.50
CA PHE A 227 -46.83 -24.74 78.64
C PHE A 227 -46.62 -24.03 77.30
N PHE A 228 -47.68 -23.54 76.67
CA PHE A 228 -47.58 -22.84 75.38
C PHE A 228 -46.83 -21.50 75.50
N LEU A 229 -46.97 -20.78 76.61
CA LEU A 229 -46.19 -19.57 76.87
C LEU A 229 -44.70 -19.90 77.06
N ALA A 230 -44.38 -20.94 77.82
CA ALA A 230 -43.01 -21.42 77.98
C ALA A 230 -42.44 -21.91 76.65
N PHE A 231 -43.24 -22.64 75.87
CA PHE A 231 -42.91 -23.09 74.53
C PHE A 231 -42.60 -21.93 73.60
N LYS A 232 -43.42 -20.86 73.60
CA LYS A 232 -43.18 -19.67 72.79
C LYS A 232 -41.86 -18.99 73.13
N LYS A 233 -41.52 -18.92 74.43
CA LYS A 233 -40.24 -18.39 74.89
C LYS A 233 -39.08 -19.25 74.40
N PHE A 234 -39.17 -20.57 74.59
CA PHE A 234 -38.16 -21.51 74.13
C PHE A 234 -37.99 -21.50 72.61
N HIS A 235 -39.09 -21.43 71.86
CA HIS A 235 -39.09 -21.32 70.40
C HIS A 235 -38.34 -20.07 69.96
N HIS A 236 -38.62 -18.92 70.58
CA HIS A 236 -37.93 -17.67 70.27
C HIS A 236 -36.43 -17.71 70.59
N GLU A 237 -36.06 -18.30 71.74
CA GLU A 237 -34.66 -18.51 72.09
C GLU A 237 -33.96 -19.41 71.04
N LEU A 238 -34.62 -20.51 70.65
CA LEU A 238 -34.12 -21.46 69.65
C LEU A 238 -33.96 -20.81 68.27
N GLN A 239 -34.87 -19.90 67.88
CA GLN A 239 -34.70 -19.09 66.66
C GLN A 239 -33.41 -18.28 66.69
N GLY A 240 -33.08 -17.65 67.82
CA GLY A 240 -31.83 -16.90 67.99
C GLY A 240 -30.60 -17.78 67.76
N PHE A 241 -30.57 -18.97 68.37
CA PHE A 241 -29.49 -19.95 68.20
C PHE A 241 -29.37 -20.44 66.76
N ILE A 242 -30.49 -20.84 66.13
CA ILE A 242 -30.50 -21.35 64.75
C ILE A 242 -30.02 -20.26 63.80
N LYS A 243 -30.50 -19.02 63.94
CA LYS A 243 -30.06 -17.91 63.10
C LYS A 243 -28.57 -17.65 63.23
N GLN A 244 -28.08 -17.64 64.48
CA GLN A 244 -26.66 -17.45 64.74
C GLN A 244 -25.81 -18.56 64.10
N GLU A 245 -26.26 -19.81 64.18
CA GLU A 245 -25.54 -20.95 63.61
C GLU A 245 -25.59 -20.97 62.07
N MET A 246 -26.74 -20.60 61.50
CA MET A 246 -26.88 -20.47 60.05
C MET A 246 -26.00 -19.36 59.47
N VAL A 247 -25.90 -18.20 60.13
CA VAL A 247 -25.04 -17.09 59.69
C VAL A 247 -23.56 -17.46 59.74
N LYS A 248 -23.14 -18.28 60.72
CA LYS A 248 -21.75 -18.74 60.83
C LYS A 248 -21.35 -19.73 59.73
N ASN A 249 -22.31 -20.45 59.14
CA ASN A 249 -22.03 -21.48 58.16
C ASN A 249 -22.14 -20.92 56.73
N LYS A 250 -21.06 -21.05 55.95
CA LYS A 250 -20.97 -20.52 54.58
C LYS A 250 -22.08 -21.03 53.64
N LEU A 251 -22.63 -22.22 53.88
CA LEU A 251 -23.69 -22.83 53.06
C LEU A 251 -25.09 -22.31 53.42
N THR A 252 -25.35 -22.03 54.71
CA THR A 252 -26.68 -21.64 55.19
C THR A 252 -26.81 -20.16 55.49
N ALA A 253 -25.72 -19.39 55.42
CA ALA A 253 -25.70 -17.95 55.66
C ALA A 253 -26.65 -17.18 54.74
N ALA A 254 -26.68 -17.54 53.45
CA ALA A 254 -27.59 -16.92 52.47
C ALA A 254 -29.08 -17.22 52.74
N LEU A 255 -29.36 -18.26 53.54
CA LEU A 255 -30.70 -18.73 53.87
C LEU A 255 -31.16 -18.29 55.28
N ALA A 256 -30.33 -17.56 56.03
CA ALA A 256 -30.59 -17.16 57.41
C ALA A 256 -31.63 -16.02 57.56
N ASN A 257 -32.74 -16.13 56.82
CA ASN A 257 -33.87 -15.22 56.95
C ASN A 257 -34.74 -15.59 58.16
N GLU A 258 -35.46 -14.60 58.71
CA GLU A 258 -36.29 -14.79 59.92
C GLU A 258 -37.37 -15.86 59.74
N GLU A 259 -37.85 -16.03 58.51
CA GLU A 259 -38.95 -16.93 58.18
C GLU A 259 -38.51 -18.40 58.20
N LEU A 260 -37.40 -18.74 57.54
CA LEU A 260 -36.83 -20.07 57.51
C LEU A 260 -36.32 -20.44 58.91
N VAL A 261 -35.71 -19.51 59.63
CA VAL A 261 -35.33 -19.70 61.04
C VAL A 261 -36.55 -20.06 61.90
N PHE A 262 -37.68 -19.37 61.73
CA PHE A 262 -38.94 -19.72 62.41
C PHE A 262 -39.41 -21.14 62.07
N PHE A 263 -39.36 -21.55 60.81
CA PHE A 263 -39.77 -22.89 60.38
C PHE A 263 -38.86 -23.98 60.93
N VAL A 264 -37.53 -23.79 60.85
CA VAL A 264 -36.56 -24.76 61.37
C VAL A 264 -36.68 -24.89 62.89
N ALA A 265 -36.83 -23.77 63.61
CA ALA A 265 -37.09 -23.79 65.05
C ALA A 265 -38.37 -24.56 65.40
N SER A 266 -39.44 -24.37 64.62
CA SER A 266 -40.70 -25.10 64.81
C SER A 266 -40.53 -26.60 64.55
N ALA A 267 -39.87 -26.96 63.46
CA ALA A 267 -39.64 -28.34 63.05
C ALA A 267 -38.81 -29.12 64.08
N LEU A 268 -37.73 -28.51 64.59
CA LEU A 268 -36.86 -29.12 65.60
C LEU A 268 -37.59 -29.42 66.92
N ILE A 269 -38.66 -28.67 67.23
CA ILE A 269 -39.47 -28.94 68.42
C ILE A 269 -40.59 -29.93 68.11
N THR A 270 -41.24 -29.81 66.95
CA THR A 270 -42.39 -30.66 66.60
C THR A 270 -41.98 -32.10 66.23
N PHE A 271 -40.86 -32.30 65.53
CA PHE A 271 -40.45 -33.64 65.08
C PHE A 271 -40.13 -34.62 66.22
N PRO A 272 -39.41 -34.26 67.29
CA PRO A 272 -39.20 -35.16 68.41
C PRO A 272 -40.50 -35.56 69.11
N ILE A 273 -41.45 -34.62 69.23
CA ILE A 273 -42.76 -34.87 69.83
C ILE A 273 -43.56 -35.85 68.97
N LEU A 274 -43.60 -35.62 67.65
CA LEU A 274 -44.27 -36.52 66.72
C LEU A 274 -43.62 -37.91 66.67
N ALA A 275 -42.29 -37.98 66.66
CA ALA A 275 -41.55 -39.24 66.65
C ALA A 275 -41.81 -40.03 67.95
N ALA A 276 -41.76 -39.38 69.11
CA ALA A 276 -42.08 -40.00 70.39
C ALA A 276 -43.54 -40.48 70.42
N TRP A 277 -44.48 -39.67 69.92
CA TRP A 277 -45.88 -40.04 69.81
C TRP A 277 -46.09 -41.27 68.92
N VAL A 278 -45.48 -41.30 67.73
CA VAL A 278 -45.55 -42.44 66.80
C VAL A 278 -44.97 -43.70 67.45
N LEU A 279 -43.80 -43.61 68.09
CA LEU A 279 -43.17 -44.74 68.77
C LEU A 279 -44.04 -45.27 69.92
N LEU A 280 -44.58 -44.39 70.77
CA LEU A 280 -45.47 -44.79 71.85
C LEU A 280 -46.77 -45.39 71.32
N SER A 281 -47.37 -44.80 70.28
CA SER A 281 -48.59 -45.34 69.67
C SER A 281 -48.39 -46.73 69.05
N SER A 282 -47.19 -46.99 68.50
CA SER A 282 -46.83 -48.31 67.95
C SER A 282 -46.63 -49.40 69.00
N GLN A 283 -46.35 -49.02 70.26
CA GLN A 283 -46.27 -49.93 71.40
C GLN A 283 -47.66 -50.29 71.92
N PHE A 284 -48.57 -49.31 71.94
CA PHE A 284 -49.96 -49.53 72.34
C PHE A 284 -50.81 -50.24 71.28
N SER A 285 -50.41 -50.24 70.00
CA SER A 285 -51.11 -51.00 68.94
C SER A 285 -50.75 -52.50 68.91
N LYS A 286 -49.88 -52.96 69.82
CA LYS A 286 -49.44 -54.37 69.96
C LYS A 286 -49.95 -55.01 71.26
N LEU A 287 -50.79 -54.31 72.01
CA LEU A 287 -51.61 -54.81 73.12
C LEU A 287 -53.07 -54.89 72.67
#